data_AF-A0A1E7EX06-F1
#
_entry.id   AF-A0A1E7EX06-F1
#
_cell.length_a   1.000
_cell.length_b   1.000
_cell.length_c   1.000
_cell.angle_alpha   90.00
_cell.angle_beta   90.00
_cell.angle_gamma   90.00
#
_symmetry.space_group_name_H-M   'P 1'
#
loop_
_entity.id
_entity.type
_entity.pdbx_description
1 polymer ?
#
loop_
_entity_poly.entity_id
_entity_poly.type
_entity_poly.pdbx_seq_one_letter_code
_entity_poly.pdbx_strand_id
1 'polypeptide(L)'
;WHEMYQRLVAYKKQHDDSTNVSRRYKADPKLGIWVTTQRTMYTNNKVSEERINYLDSIGFVWRTVDLVPWDDMFQRLVTYKKKFKSILVPWKYPNLGLWVSTQRTSYNKKEISVKRINLLESIGFVWKPLDERWMEMYQKLVTYKKQHRSTKVPFHYTDDPKLGHWVRR
;
A
#
# COMPACT_ATOMS: atom_id res chain seq x y z
N TRP A 1 -29.93 -4.04 2.52
CA TRP A 1 -28.92 -3.28 1.76
C TRP A 1 -29.30 -1.81 1.71
N HIS A 2 -30.47 -1.44 1.15
CA HIS A 2 -30.99 -0.07 1.14
C HIS A 2 -30.99 0.64 2.50
N GLU A 3 -31.39 -0.05 3.58
CA GLU A 3 -31.34 0.51 4.94
C GLU A 3 -29.92 0.90 5.37
N MET A 4 -28.92 0.05 5.11
CA MET A 4 -27.52 0.36 5.43
C MET A 4 -26.96 1.48 4.56
N TYR A 5 -27.38 1.54 3.29
CA TYR A 5 -27.07 2.66 2.41
C TYR A 5 -27.61 3.99 2.96
N GLN A 6 -28.87 4.02 3.42
CA GLN A 6 -29.44 5.22 4.05
C GLN A 6 -28.70 5.60 5.35
N ARG A 7 -28.30 4.61 6.16
CA ARG A 7 -27.46 4.84 7.35
C ARG A 7 -26.09 5.43 6.99
N LEU A 8 -25.48 5.00 5.88
CA LEU A 8 -24.24 5.59 5.38
C LEU A 8 -24.44 7.03 4.88
N VAL A 9 -25.56 7.32 4.21
CA VAL A 9 -25.92 8.69 3.79
C VAL A 9 -26.11 9.60 5.02
N ALA A 10 -26.77 9.11 6.06
CA ALA A 10 -26.92 9.84 7.32
C ALA A 10 -25.56 10.08 8.01
N TYR A 11 -24.69 9.05 8.06
CA TYR A 11 -23.32 9.19 8.56
C TYR A 11 -22.55 10.25 7.79
N LYS A 12 -22.61 10.23 6.46
CA LYS A 12 -21.93 11.19 5.59
C LYS A 12 -22.29 12.64 5.95
N LYS A 13 -23.58 12.92 6.15
CA LYS A 13 -24.07 14.25 6.57
C LYS A 13 -23.56 14.69 7.95
N GLN A 14 -23.32 13.74 8.85
CA GLN A 14 -22.86 14.03 10.22
C GLN A 14 -21.33 14.15 10.32
N HIS A 15 -20.59 13.65 9.33
CA HIS A 15 -19.14 13.48 9.39
C HIS A 15 -18.42 14.13 8.21
N ASP A 16 -18.75 15.40 7.93
CA ASP A 16 -18.03 16.25 6.95
C ASP A 16 -17.92 15.60 5.56
N ASP A 17 -19.06 15.12 5.06
CA ASP A 17 -19.17 14.38 3.80
C ASP A 17 -18.30 13.12 3.69
N SER A 18 -17.77 12.62 4.80
CA SER A 18 -16.95 11.42 4.84
C SER A 18 -17.79 10.14 4.78
N THR A 19 -17.40 9.23 3.89
CA THR A 19 -17.90 7.85 3.87
C THR A 19 -17.00 6.90 4.67
N ASN A 20 -16.03 7.43 5.42
CA ASN A 20 -15.10 6.63 6.21
C ASN A 20 -15.67 6.21 7.56
N VAL A 21 -16.44 5.13 7.56
CA VAL A 21 -16.92 4.52 8.81
C VAL A 21 -15.91 3.53 9.36
N SER A 22 -15.45 3.76 10.60
CA SER A 22 -14.60 2.80 11.31
C SER A 22 -15.31 1.46 11.51
N ARG A 23 -14.61 0.33 11.33
CA ARG A 23 -15.16 -1.00 11.65
C ARG A 23 -15.65 -1.11 13.09
N ARG A 24 -15.08 -0.34 14.01
CA ARG A 24 -15.43 -0.28 15.44
C ARG A 24 -16.28 0.95 15.79
N TYR A 25 -17.00 1.51 14.83
CA TYR A 25 -17.86 2.67 15.05
C TYR A 25 -18.90 2.36 16.13
N LYS A 26 -18.81 3.03 17.28
CA LYS A 26 -19.59 2.68 18.48
C LYS A 26 -21.06 3.05 18.37
N ALA A 27 -21.37 4.18 17.74
CA ALA A 27 -22.75 4.65 17.61
C ALA A 27 -23.58 3.76 16.66
N ASP A 28 -22.93 3.14 15.67
CA ASP A 28 -23.56 2.14 14.80
C ASP A 28 -22.57 1.03 14.37
N PRO A 29 -22.40 0.00 15.20
CA PRO A 29 -21.45 -1.09 14.92
C PRO A 29 -21.79 -1.87 13.65
N LYS A 30 -23.09 -1.98 13.33
CA LYS A 30 -23.56 -2.68 12.11
C LYS A 30 -23.11 -1.93 10.86
N LEU A 31 -23.17 -0.60 10.86
CA LEU A 31 -22.72 0.22 9.74
C LEU A 31 -21.21 0.06 9.49
N GLY A 32 -20.39 0.09 10.55
CA GLY A 32 -18.93 -0.09 10.43
C GLY A 32 -18.53 -1.44 9.84
N ILE A 33 -19.22 -2.52 10.24
CA ILE A 33 -19.04 -3.85 9.65
C ILE A 33 -19.50 -3.85 8.20
N TRP A 34 -20.68 -3.30 7.91
CA TRP A 34 -21.25 -3.27 6.56
C TRP A 34 -20.36 -2.54 5.55
N VAL A 35 -19.86 -1.34 5.90
CA VAL A 35 -18.92 -0.57 5.07
C VAL A 35 -17.64 -1.37 4.79
N THR A 36 -17.09 -2.02 5.82
CA THR A 36 -15.90 -2.88 5.65
C THR A 36 -16.20 -4.03 4.70
N THR A 37 -17.35 -4.68 4.84
CA THR A 37 -17.80 -5.76 3.95
C THR A 37 -17.94 -5.27 2.51
N GLN A 38 -18.51 -4.09 2.25
CA GLN A 38 -18.63 -3.55 0.88
C GLN A 38 -17.25 -3.40 0.22
N ARG A 39 -16.26 -2.85 0.94
CA ARG A 39 -14.88 -2.71 0.44
C ARG A 39 -14.20 -4.06 0.17
N THR A 40 -14.42 -5.05 1.04
CA THR A 40 -13.91 -6.42 0.82
C THR A 40 -14.57 -7.10 -0.37
N MET A 41 -15.89 -6.95 -0.54
CA MET A 41 -16.60 -7.51 -1.69
C MET A 41 -16.13 -6.86 -3.00
N TYR A 42 -15.88 -5.55 -3.02
CA TYR A 42 -15.39 -4.85 -4.20
C TYR A 42 -14.01 -5.33 -4.62
N THR A 43 -13.09 -5.49 -3.66
CA THR A 43 -11.74 -6.03 -3.91
C THR A 43 -11.78 -7.45 -4.49
N ASN A 44 -12.81 -8.23 -4.13
CA ASN A 44 -13.03 -9.58 -4.62
C ASN A 44 -13.91 -9.64 -5.88
N ASN A 45 -14.26 -8.51 -6.50
CA ASN A 45 -15.18 -8.41 -7.65
C ASN A 45 -16.55 -9.08 -7.39
N LYS A 46 -17.09 -8.96 -6.16
CA LYS A 46 -18.36 -9.59 -5.72
C LYS A 46 -19.50 -8.59 -5.47
N VAL A 47 -19.34 -7.34 -5.88
CA VAL A 47 -20.39 -6.32 -5.76
C VAL A 47 -21.07 -6.17 -7.12
N SER A 48 -22.40 -6.15 -7.14
CA SER A 48 -23.16 -5.90 -8.38
C SER A 48 -22.96 -4.46 -8.86
N GLU A 49 -23.03 -4.25 -10.16
CA GLU A 49 -22.87 -2.93 -10.80
C GLU A 49 -23.88 -1.90 -10.26
N GLU A 50 -25.13 -2.31 -10.04
CA GLU A 50 -26.16 -1.46 -9.41
C GLU A 50 -25.71 -0.92 -8.03
N ARG A 51 -25.14 -1.78 -7.19
CA ARG A 51 -24.66 -1.38 -5.85
C ARG A 51 -23.42 -0.51 -5.92
N ILE A 52 -22.58 -0.73 -6.93
CA ILE A 52 -21.44 0.14 -7.21
C ILE A 52 -21.95 1.54 -7.56
N ASN A 53 -22.87 1.65 -8.51
CA ASN A 53 -23.43 2.92 -8.96
C ASN A 53 -24.09 3.71 -7.82
N TYR A 54 -24.86 3.05 -6.95
CA TYR A 54 -25.42 3.71 -5.77
C TYR A 54 -24.35 4.26 -4.82
N LEU A 55 -23.33 3.46 -4.50
CA LEU A 55 -22.26 3.89 -3.59
C LEU A 55 -21.39 4.99 -4.23
N ASP A 56 -21.12 4.89 -5.52
CA ASP A 56 -20.40 5.91 -6.28
C ASP A 56 -21.19 7.23 -6.33
N SER A 57 -22.53 7.17 -6.42
CA SER A 57 -23.40 8.36 -6.44
C SER A 57 -23.29 9.23 -5.18
N ILE A 58 -22.85 8.64 -4.06
CA ILE A 58 -22.61 9.37 -2.80
C ILE A 58 -21.13 9.63 -2.54
N GLY A 59 -20.25 9.40 -3.52
CA GLY A 59 -18.80 9.55 -3.37
C GLY A 59 -18.18 8.53 -2.43
N PHE A 60 -18.69 7.29 -2.42
CA PHE A 60 -18.13 6.23 -1.58
C PHE A 60 -16.71 5.87 -2.01
N VAL A 61 -15.77 5.97 -1.07
CA VAL A 61 -14.38 5.61 -1.33
C VAL A 61 -14.15 4.13 -1.00
N TRP A 62 -13.94 3.34 -2.04
CA TRP A 62 -13.75 1.89 -1.98
C TRP A 62 -12.46 1.47 -1.29
N ARG A 63 -11.36 2.20 -1.49
CA ARG A 63 -10.08 1.89 -0.85
C ARG A 63 -9.78 2.93 0.22
N THR A 64 -9.54 2.47 1.44
CA THR A 64 -9.26 3.37 2.57
C THR A 64 -8.01 4.23 2.39
N VAL A 65 -7.09 3.83 1.52
CA VAL A 65 -5.92 4.63 1.16
C VAL A 65 -6.27 5.87 0.34
N ASP A 66 -7.40 5.86 -0.36
CA ASP A 66 -7.87 6.98 -1.18
C ASP A 66 -8.71 7.98 -0.35
N LEU A 67 -9.06 7.62 0.90
CA LEU A 67 -9.71 8.54 1.85
C LEU A 67 -8.75 9.57 2.43
N VAL A 68 -7.44 9.30 2.36
CA VAL A 68 -6.41 10.23 2.83
C VAL A 68 -5.90 10.99 1.61
N PRO A 69 -5.86 12.33 1.64
CA PRO A 69 -5.27 13.13 0.58
C PRO A 69 -3.89 12.60 0.18
N TRP A 70 -3.59 12.65 -1.12
CA TRP A 70 -2.33 12.10 -1.63
C TRP A 70 -1.12 12.75 -0.96
N ASP A 71 -1.18 14.06 -0.72
CA ASP A 71 -0.11 14.83 -0.08
C ASP A 71 0.15 14.37 1.36
N ASP A 72 -0.90 14.05 2.12
CA ASP A 72 -0.77 13.50 3.48
C ASP A 72 -0.11 12.12 3.48
N MET A 73 -0.47 11.27 2.51
CA MET A 73 0.18 9.96 2.37
C MET A 73 1.63 10.09 1.94
N PHE A 74 1.95 11.07 1.08
CA PHE A 74 3.32 11.41 0.74
C PHE A 74 4.11 11.87 1.96
N GLN A 75 3.56 12.74 2.81
CA GLN A 75 4.22 13.16 4.06
C GLN A 75 4.44 11.98 5.03
N ARG A 76 3.50 11.03 5.08
CA ARG A 76 3.70 9.78 5.84
C ARG A 76 4.86 8.95 5.29
N LEU A 77 5.04 8.90 3.97
CA LEU A 77 6.19 8.25 3.33
C LEU A 77 7.51 8.95 3.67
N VAL A 78 7.54 10.29 3.62
CA VAL A 78 8.72 11.09 4.02
C VAL A 78 9.10 10.80 5.48
N THR A 79 8.10 10.77 6.37
CA THR A 79 8.29 10.45 7.79
C THR A 79 8.81 9.02 7.98
N TYR A 80 8.26 8.06 7.23
CA TYR A 80 8.74 6.68 7.24
C TYR A 80 10.22 6.60 6.81
N LYS A 81 10.60 7.26 5.71
CA LYS A 81 11.99 7.33 5.24
C LYS A 81 12.92 7.89 6.31
N LYS A 82 12.52 8.98 6.98
CA LYS A 82 13.31 9.59 8.06
C LYS A 82 13.49 8.64 9.26
N LYS A 83 12.43 7.91 9.63
CA LYS A 83 12.44 7.00 10.79
C LYS A 83 13.24 5.72 10.53
N PHE A 84 13.04 5.08 9.38
CA PHE A 84 13.62 3.77 9.08
C PHE A 84 14.85 3.83 8.18
N LYS A 85 15.25 5.04 7.74
CA LYS A 85 16.31 5.28 6.74
C LYS A 85 16.14 4.44 5.46
N SER A 86 14.90 4.05 5.16
CA SER A 86 14.56 3.19 4.03
C SER A 86 13.28 3.68 3.39
N ILE A 87 13.23 3.63 2.06
CA ILE A 87 12.04 3.95 1.27
C ILE A 87 11.22 2.69 0.93
N LEU A 88 11.74 1.50 1.26
CA LEU A 88 11.09 0.23 0.99
C LEU A 88 10.08 -0.08 2.10
N VAL A 89 8.86 0.41 1.91
CA VAL A 89 7.75 0.14 2.83
C VAL A 89 7.26 -1.31 2.64
N PRO A 90 7.19 -2.13 3.70
CA PRO A 90 6.59 -3.46 3.65
C PRO A 90 5.11 -3.40 3.26
N TRP A 91 4.64 -4.37 2.47
CA TRP A 91 3.22 -4.45 2.08
C TRP A 91 2.26 -4.40 3.28
N LYS A 92 2.60 -5.11 4.36
CA LYS A 92 1.79 -5.18 5.58
C LYS A 92 1.84 -3.91 6.44
N TYR A 93 2.63 -2.89 6.06
CA TYR A 93 2.68 -1.65 6.82
C TYR A 93 1.35 -0.90 6.73
N PRO A 94 0.73 -0.52 7.87
CA PRO A 94 -0.64 0.02 7.88
C PRO A 94 -0.80 1.24 6.97
N ASN A 95 -1.77 1.17 6.05
CA ASN A 95 -2.14 2.17 5.03
C ASN A 95 -1.03 2.48 4.00
N LEU A 96 0.19 2.76 4.46
CA LEU A 96 1.29 3.19 3.61
C LEU A 96 1.80 2.07 2.70
N GLY A 97 1.81 0.81 3.14
CA GLY A 97 2.24 -0.32 2.31
C GLY A 97 1.36 -0.52 1.06
N LEU A 98 0.04 -0.48 1.26
CA LEU A 98 -0.94 -0.55 0.18
C LEU A 98 -0.87 0.69 -0.73
N TRP A 99 -0.74 1.88 -0.15
CA TRP A 99 -0.64 3.13 -0.91
C TRP A 99 0.60 3.15 -1.81
N VAL A 100 1.77 2.79 -1.27
CA VAL A 100 3.03 2.67 -2.03
C VAL A 100 2.87 1.67 -3.18
N SER A 101 2.20 0.54 -2.95
CA SER A 101 1.92 -0.39 -4.05
C SER A 101 0.98 0.19 -5.09
N THR A 102 -0.05 0.92 -4.66
CA THR A 102 -0.99 1.56 -5.58
C THR A 102 -0.26 2.53 -6.49
N GLN A 103 0.68 3.33 -5.96
CA GLN A 103 1.51 4.22 -6.78
C GLN A 103 2.30 3.45 -7.84
N ARG A 104 2.92 2.31 -7.47
CA ARG A 104 3.65 1.46 -8.42
C ARG A 104 2.75 0.87 -9.50
N THR A 105 1.56 0.41 -9.13
CA THR A 105 0.57 -0.09 -10.10
C THR A 105 0.13 1.00 -11.06
N SER A 106 -0.22 2.19 -10.56
CA SER A 106 -0.61 3.33 -11.41
C SER A 106 0.54 3.82 -12.30
N TYR A 107 1.79 3.76 -11.82
CA TYR A 107 2.97 4.06 -12.65
C TYR A 107 3.11 3.07 -13.81
N ASN A 108 3.01 1.77 -13.54
CA ASN A 108 3.09 0.74 -14.58
C ASN A 108 1.94 0.86 -15.60
N LYS A 109 0.76 1.32 -15.17
CA LYS A 109 -0.39 1.60 -16.04
C LYS A 109 -0.36 2.95 -16.72
N LYS A 110 0.64 3.80 -16.44
CA LYS A 110 0.74 5.20 -16.92
C LYS A 110 -0.46 6.08 -16.52
N GLU A 111 -1.09 5.77 -15.38
CA GLU A 111 -2.25 6.49 -14.83
C GLU A 111 -1.85 7.53 -13.77
N ILE A 112 -0.57 7.56 -13.37
CA ILE A 112 -0.07 8.50 -12.37
C ILE A 112 0.35 9.83 -13.03
N SER A 113 0.06 10.96 -12.38
CA SER A 113 0.43 12.27 -12.90
C SER A 113 1.94 12.54 -12.78
N VAL A 114 2.47 13.30 -13.73
CA VAL A 114 3.90 13.71 -13.76
C VAL A 114 4.30 14.43 -12.46
N LYS A 115 3.43 15.29 -11.91
CA LYS A 115 3.66 15.96 -10.63
C LYS A 115 3.91 14.96 -9.49
N ARG A 116 3.12 13.88 -9.41
CA ARG A 116 3.26 12.83 -8.39
C ARG A 116 4.51 11.99 -8.60
N ILE A 117 4.87 11.70 -9.85
CA ILE A 117 6.13 11.02 -10.19
C ILE A 117 7.30 11.84 -9.66
N ASN A 118 7.39 13.11 -10.04
CA ASN A 118 8.50 14.00 -9.65
C ASN A 118 8.62 14.11 -8.12
N LEU A 119 7.50 14.21 -7.40
CA LEU A 119 7.51 14.24 -5.93
C LEU A 119 8.05 12.93 -5.34
N LEU A 120 7.62 11.77 -5.83
CA LEU A 120 8.12 10.47 -5.37
C LEU A 120 9.61 10.30 -5.69
N GLU A 121 10.05 10.70 -6.88
CA GLU A 121 11.46 10.64 -7.28
C GLU A 121 12.34 11.58 -6.45
N SER A 122 11.84 12.75 -6.07
CA SER A 122 12.56 13.69 -5.19
C SER A 122 12.99 13.09 -3.85
N ILE A 123 12.27 12.06 -3.39
CA ILE A 123 12.59 11.33 -2.14
C ILE A 123 13.29 9.99 -2.40
N GLY A 124 13.71 9.73 -3.64
CA GLY A 124 14.37 8.48 -4.04
C GLY A 124 13.42 7.28 -4.04
N PHE A 125 12.15 7.46 -4.40
CA PHE A 125 11.19 6.38 -4.44
C PHE A 125 11.56 5.32 -5.47
N VAL A 126 11.55 4.06 -5.03
CA VAL A 126 11.86 2.92 -5.90
C VAL A 126 10.59 2.34 -6.49
N TRP A 127 10.41 2.55 -7.80
CA TRP A 127 9.30 2.02 -8.60
C TRP A 127 9.33 0.49 -8.72
N LYS A 128 10.54 -0.08 -8.88
CA LYS A 128 10.78 -1.52 -9.01
C LYS A 128 11.60 -2.07 -7.83
N PRO A 129 10.96 -2.33 -6.67
CA PRO A 129 11.67 -2.74 -5.46
C PRO A 129 12.28 -4.14 -5.54
N LEU A 130 11.78 -4.99 -6.45
CA LEU A 130 12.36 -6.32 -6.68
C LEU A 130 13.74 -6.19 -7.31
N ASP A 131 13.87 -5.34 -8.32
CA ASP A 131 15.14 -5.05 -9.00
C ASP A 131 16.15 -4.45 -8.00
N GLU A 132 15.72 -3.50 -7.16
CA GLU A 132 16.58 -2.90 -6.13
C GLU A 132 17.07 -3.93 -5.10
N ARG A 133 16.17 -4.78 -4.59
CA ARG A 133 16.54 -5.87 -3.68
C ARG A 133 17.48 -6.86 -4.35
N TRP A 134 17.25 -7.16 -5.63
CA TRP A 134 18.13 -8.03 -6.39
C TRP A 134 19.52 -7.40 -6.53
N MET A 135 19.60 -6.12 -6.87
CA MET A 135 20.86 -5.38 -6.97
C MET A 135 21.60 -5.30 -5.64
N GLU A 136 20.89 -5.12 -4.52
CA GLU A 136 21.47 -5.16 -3.17
C GLU A 136 22.11 -6.54 -2.90
N MET A 137 21.37 -7.63 -3.18
CA MET A 137 21.87 -9.00 -2.98
C MET A 137 23.02 -9.33 -3.93
N TYR A 138 22.96 -8.84 -5.18
CA TYR A 138 24.04 -8.95 -6.15
C TYR A 138 25.31 -8.24 -5.65
N GLN A 139 25.18 -7.02 -5.12
CA GLN A 139 26.33 -6.27 -4.59
C GLN A 139 26.95 -6.99 -3.38
N LYS A 140 26.13 -7.60 -2.52
CA LYS A 140 26.60 -8.45 -1.43
C LYS A 140 27.36 -9.68 -1.93
N LEU A 141 26.86 -10.34 -2.98
CA LEU A 141 27.56 -11.45 -3.61
C LEU A 141 28.90 -11.02 -4.22
N VAL A 142 28.96 -9.84 -4.85
CA VAL A 142 30.22 -9.26 -5.37
C VAL A 142 31.23 -9.02 -4.24
N THR A 143 30.78 -8.47 -3.11
CA THR A 143 31.62 -8.28 -1.92
C THR A 143 32.12 -9.62 -1.36
N TYR A 144 31.23 -10.61 -1.24
CA TYR A 144 31.59 -11.96 -0.82
C TYR A 144 32.65 -12.57 -1.76
N LYS A 145 32.47 -12.44 -3.08
CA LYS A 145 33.45 -12.91 -4.08
C LYS A 145 34.80 -12.23 -3.93
N LYS A 146 34.84 -10.92 -3.62
CA LYS A 146 36.12 -10.21 -3.37
C LYS A 146 36.84 -10.76 -2.14
N GLN A 147 36.11 -11.06 -1.06
CA GLN A 147 36.66 -11.54 0.20
C GLN A 147 37.09 -13.02 0.13
N HIS A 148 36.26 -13.87 -0.46
CA HIS A 148 36.41 -15.34 -0.43
C HIS A 148 36.93 -15.92 -1.75
N ARG A 149 37.14 -15.08 -2.78
CA ARG A 149 37.51 -15.47 -4.16
C ARG A 149 36.57 -16.52 -4.78
N SER A 150 35.35 -16.61 -4.27
CA SER A 150 34.37 -17.63 -4.62
C SER A 150 32.97 -17.06 -4.57
N THR A 151 32.07 -17.59 -5.41
CA THR A 151 30.63 -17.29 -5.38
C THR A 151 29.82 -18.38 -4.67
N LYS A 152 30.48 -19.44 -4.16
CA LYS A 152 29.84 -20.51 -3.40
C LYS A 152 29.60 -20.03 -1.97
N VAL A 153 28.47 -19.34 -1.76
CA VAL A 153 28.03 -18.88 -0.44
C VAL A 153 27.40 -20.07 0.31
N PRO A 154 27.86 -20.42 1.53
CA PRO A 154 27.22 -21.45 2.34
C PRO A 154 25.76 -21.10 2.66
N PHE A 155 24.89 -22.12 2.77
CA PHE A 155 23.49 -21.89 3.14
C PHE A 155 23.36 -21.23 4.52
N HIS A 156 24.15 -21.70 5.49
CA HIS A 156 24.26 -21.13 6.82
C HIS A 156 25.41 -20.12 6.92
N TYR A 157 25.47 -19.16 5.99
CA TYR A 157 26.46 -18.10 6.06
C TYR A 157 26.17 -17.18 7.25
N THR A 158 27.01 -17.22 8.28
CA THR A 158 26.76 -16.56 9.58
C THR A 158 26.79 -15.05 9.50
N ASP A 159 27.62 -14.48 8.63
CA ASP A 159 27.78 -13.02 8.53
C ASP A 159 26.60 -12.37 7.80
N ASP A 160 26.01 -13.05 6.81
CA ASP A 160 24.76 -12.65 6.17
C ASP A 160 23.90 -13.87 5.77
N PRO A 161 23.05 -14.38 6.69
CA PRO A 161 22.17 -15.51 6.42
C PRO A 161 21.20 -15.26 5.25
N LYS A 162 20.86 -14.00 4.97
CA LYS A 162 19.97 -13.65 3.84
C LYS A 162 20.66 -13.90 2.51
N LEU A 163 21.98 -13.69 2.43
CA LEU A 163 22.76 -13.98 1.22
C LEU A 163 22.84 -15.49 0.95
N GLY A 164 23.08 -16.30 1.98
CA GLY A 164 23.07 -17.76 1.86
C GLY A 164 21.71 -18.32 1.39
N HIS A 165 20.61 -17.76 1.93
CA HIS A 165 19.27 -18.14 1.50
C HIS A 165 18.94 -17.68 0.06
N TRP A 166 19.48 -16.54 -0.38
CA TRP A 166 19.19 -15.95 -1.69
C TRP A 166 19.93 -16.67 -2.83
N VAL A 167 21.21 -17.02 -2.65
CA VAL A 167 22.00 -17.73 -3.69
C VAL A 167 21.47 -19.15 -3.96
N ARG A 168 20.75 -19.76 -3.01
CA ARG A 168 20.14 -21.09 -3.18
C ARG A 168 18.81 -21.07 -3.93
N ARG A 169 18.15 -19.92 -4.07
CA ARG A 169 16.86 -19.82 -4.77
C ARG A 169 17.05 -19.93 -6.27
#